data_AF-A0A6I5CQL7-F1
#
_entry.id   AF-A0A6I5CQL7-F1
#
_cell.length_a   1.000
_cell.length_b   1.000
_cell.length_c   1.000
_cell.angle_alpha   90.00
_cell.angle_beta   90.00
_cell.angle_gamma   90.00
#
_symmetry.space_group_name_H-M   'P 1'
#
loop_
_entity.id
_entity.type
_entity.pdbx_description
1 polymer ?
#
loop_
_entity_poly.entity_id
_entity_poly.type
_entity_poly.pdbx_seq_one_letter_code
_entity_poly.pdbx_strand_id
1 'polypeptide(L)'
;SEGPLLTELRESGELVFPAGDVREPFVDVRDIADVVVTALTSGDRWAGRIVEVSGPRLLTFGEAVAEVAAAAGRELVYRPVPARAYGEALAGFGVPAEEVEFLVGLFGTLLDGRNAHLSDGVRQVLGRAPRDFADFAREAAAAGVWKQP
;
A
#
# COMPACT_ATOMS: atom_id res chain seq x y z
N SER A 1 -9.03 -1.37 -4.30
CA SER A 1 -9.93 -1.44 -3.15
C SER A 1 -9.07 -1.77 -1.95
N GLU A 2 -8.99 -0.89 -0.96
CA GLU A 2 -8.27 -1.13 0.31
C GLU A 2 -9.00 -2.15 1.21
N GLY A 3 -10.18 -2.62 0.79
CA GLY A 3 -10.83 -3.81 1.31
C GLY A 3 -10.99 -3.80 2.84
N PRO A 4 -10.69 -4.93 3.52
CA PRO A 4 -10.79 -5.04 4.97
C PRO A 4 -9.95 -4.02 5.76
N LEU A 5 -8.80 -3.59 5.23
CA LEU A 5 -7.91 -2.64 5.92
C LEU A 5 -8.54 -1.26 6.04
N LEU A 6 -9.21 -0.80 4.98
CA LEU A 6 -9.97 0.46 5.02
C LEU A 6 -11.13 0.37 6.01
N THR A 7 -11.85 -0.75 6.03
CA THR A 7 -12.95 -0.95 6.98
C THR A 7 -12.44 -0.89 8.41
N GLU A 8 -11.37 -1.62 8.73
CA GLU A 8 -10.74 -1.62 10.05
C GLU A 8 -10.33 -0.19 10.46
N LEU A 9 -9.52 0.47 9.63
CA LEU A 9 -9.03 1.81 9.92
C LEU A 9 -10.18 2.82 10.07
N ARG A 10 -11.23 2.71 9.25
CA ARG A 10 -12.39 3.60 9.30
C ARG A 10 -13.23 3.38 10.55
N GLU A 11 -13.47 2.13 10.94
CA GLU A 11 -14.38 1.75 12.02
C GLU A 11 -13.71 1.72 13.40
N SER A 12 -12.56 1.07 13.53
CA SER A 12 -11.83 0.93 14.80
C SER A 12 -10.91 2.11 15.08
N GLY A 13 -10.46 2.82 14.04
CA GLY A 13 -9.40 3.83 14.15
C GLY A 13 -8.00 3.24 14.28
N GLU A 14 -7.85 1.92 14.13
CA GLU A 14 -6.56 1.23 14.17
C GLU A 14 -6.35 0.42 12.89
N LEU A 15 -5.08 0.29 12.50
CA LEU A 15 -4.63 -0.70 11.51
C LEU A 15 -3.74 -1.72 12.22
N VAL A 16 -4.28 -2.92 12.47
CA VAL A 16 -3.49 -4.04 13.01
C VAL A 16 -2.91 -4.83 11.85
N PHE A 17 -1.60 -4.73 11.60
CA PHE A 17 -1.03 -5.33 10.39
C PHE A 17 0.43 -5.79 10.56
N PRO A 18 0.83 -6.95 9.98
CA PRO A 18 2.13 -7.56 10.25
C PRO A 18 3.26 -7.05 9.34
N ALA A 19 3.47 -5.73 9.33
CA ALA A 19 4.52 -5.08 8.55
C ALA A 19 5.67 -4.53 9.42
N GLY A 20 5.50 -4.41 10.73
CA GLY A 20 6.50 -3.78 11.60
C GLY A 20 6.93 -2.40 11.08
N ASP A 21 8.22 -2.14 11.13
CA ASP A 21 8.83 -0.91 10.60
C ASP A 21 9.43 -1.10 9.20
N VAL A 22 8.93 -2.08 8.44
CA VAL A 22 9.42 -2.38 7.09
C VAL A 22 9.01 -1.25 6.16
N ARG A 23 9.97 -0.80 5.35
CA ARG A 23 9.79 0.28 4.39
C ARG A 23 9.35 -0.28 3.04
N GLU A 24 8.30 0.31 2.49
CA GLU A 24 7.70 -0.07 1.22
C GLU A 24 7.64 1.12 0.25
N PRO A 25 7.83 0.88 -1.06
CA PRO A 25 7.80 1.91 -2.10
C PRO A 25 6.37 2.17 -2.61
N PHE A 26 5.46 2.62 -1.74
CA PHE A 26 4.05 2.87 -2.06
C PHE A 26 3.89 3.63 -3.37
N VAL A 27 3.17 3.05 -4.34
CA VAL A 27 2.93 3.65 -5.66
C VAL A 27 1.45 3.88 -5.88
N ASP A 28 1.10 5.04 -6.43
CA ASP A 28 -0.27 5.35 -6.78
C ASP A 28 -0.74 4.45 -7.95
N VAL A 29 -1.89 3.79 -7.80
CA VAL A 29 -2.45 2.91 -8.84
C VAL A 29 -2.68 3.65 -10.16
N ARG A 30 -2.93 4.97 -10.13
CA ARG A 30 -3.04 5.81 -11.32
C ARG A 30 -1.71 5.95 -12.05
N ASP A 31 -0.58 5.98 -11.33
CA ASP A 31 0.73 5.95 -11.98
C ASP A 31 1.01 4.60 -12.64
N ILE A 32 0.60 3.49 -12.01
CA ILE A 32 0.68 2.16 -12.63
C ILE A 32 -0.14 2.14 -13.93
N ALA A 33 -1.39 2.61 -13.86
CA ALA A 33 -2.28 2.65 -15.03
C ALA A 33 -1.71 3.53 -16.15
N ASP A 34 -1.25 4.75 -15.82
CA ASP A 34 -0.65 5.68 -16.78
C ASP A 34 0.60 5.06 -17.44
N VAL A 35 1.46 4.38 -16.66
CA VAL A 35 2.66 3.67 -17.15
C VAL A 35 2.26 2.56 -18.11
N VAL A 36 1.30 1.71 -17.74
CA VAL A 36 0.84 0.59 -18.57
C VAL A 36 0.25 1.10 -19.89
N VAL A 37 -0.64 2.09 -19.84
CA VAL A 37 -1.25 2.68 -21.04
C VAL A 37 -0.18 3.29 -21.95
N THR A 38 0.76 4.04 -21.39
CA THR A 38 1.83 4.65 -22.18
C THR A 38 2.74 3.60 -22.79
N ALA A 39 3.09 2.56 -22.03
CA ALA A 39 3.93 1.46 -22.52
C ALA A 39 3.28 0.74 -23.71
N LEU A 40 1.99 0.42 -23.60
CA LEU A 40 1.22 -0.27 -24.65
C LEU A 40 0.96 0.58 -25.90
N THR A 41 0.96 1.91 -25.77
CA THR A 41 0.66 2.84 -26.89
C THR A 41 1.90 3.46 -27.53
N SER A 42 3.10 3.16 -27.02
CA SER A 42 4.38 3.69 -27.55
C SER A 42 5.04 2.80 -28.61
N GLY A 43 4.27 1.94 -29.29
CA GLY A 43 4.81 0.93 -30.21
C GLY A 43 5.81 0.00 -29.51
N ASP A 44 6.89 -0.36 -30.20
CA ASP A 44 7.88 -1.32 -29.68
C ASP A 44 8.86 -0.74 -28.64
N ARG A 45 8.74 0.55 -28.28
CA ARG A 45 9.69 1.24 -27.38
C ARG A 45 9.93 0.49 -26.07
N TRP A 46 8.90 -0.15 -25.54
CA TRP A 46 8.93 -0.88 -24.27
C TRP A 46 8.79 -2.41 -24.43
N ALA A 47 8.77 -2.91 -25.67
CA ALA A 47 8.64 -4.34 -25.93
C ALA A 47 9.82 -5.13 -25.33
N GLY A 48 9.50 -6.19 -24.57
CA GLY A 48 10.50 -7.04 -23.92
C GLY A 48 11.27 -6.39 -22.78
N ARG A 49 10.87 -5.20 -22.32
CA ARG A 49 11.52 -4.48 -21.22
C ARG A 49 10.77 -4.70 -19.90
N ILE A 50 11.53 -4.85 -18.82
CA ILE A 50 11.00 -4.77 -17.46
C ILE A 50 11.00 -3.28 -17.06
N VAL A 51 9.85 -2.80 -16.61
CA VAL A 51 9.68 -1.45 -16.06
C VAL A 51 9.22 -1.59 -14.61
N GLU A 52 10.12 -1.33 -13.68
CA GLU A 52 9.81 -1.29 -12.25
C GLU A 52 9.25 0.08 -11.89
N VAL A 53 8.18 0.10 -11.09
CA VAL A 53 7.48 1.33 -10.68
C VAL A 53 7.39 1.41 -9.17
N SER A 54 7.63 2.60 -8.64
CA SER A 54 7.52 2.93 -7.22
C SER A 54 6.99 4.35 -7.05
N GLY A 55 6.56 4.67 -5.83
CA GLY A 55 6.40 6.06 -5.41
C GLY A 55 7.72 6.84 -5.32
N PRO A 56 7.65 8.11 -4.91
CA PRO A 56 8.81 9.00 -4.83
C PRO A 56 9.70 8.74 -3.60
N ARG A 57 9.21 8.03 -2.58
CA ARG A 57 9.91 7.75 -1.33
C ARG A 57 9.41 6.46 -0.69
N LEU A 58 10.22 5.91 0.20
CA LEU A 58 9.87 4.76 1.01
C LEU A 58 9.09 5.21 2.25
N LEU A 59 8.11 4.40 2.65
CA LEU A 59 7.31 4.61 3.86
C LEU A 59 7.15 3.31 4.64
N THR A 60 7.12 3.39 5.96
CA THR A 60 6.54 2.33 6.78
C THR A 60 5.01 2.41 6.75
N PHE A 61 4.33 1.31 7.11
CA PHE A 61 2.88 1.36 7.32
C PHE A 61 2.49 2.34 8.42
N GLY A 62 3.31 2.53 9.45
CA GLY A 62 3.10 3.54 10.49
C GLY A 62 3.14 4.97 9.94
N GLU A 63 4.11 5.28 9.09
CA GLU A 63 4.20 6.59 8.43
C GLU A 63 3.03 6.81 7.46
N ALA A 64 2.64 5.79 6.69
CA ALA A 64 1.48 5.85 5.81
C ALA A 64 0.17 6.12 6.58
N VAL A 65 -0.07 5.40 7.69
CA VAL A 65 -1.24 5.64 8.56
C VAL A 65 -1.21 7.04 9.16
N ALA A 66 -0.04 7.55 9.56
CA ALA A 66 0.09 8.91 10.09
C ALA A 66 -0.28 9.98 9.06
N GLU A 67 0.08 9.79 7.78
CA GLU A 67 -0.32 10.69 6.69
C GLU A 67 -1.82 10.63 6.41
N VAL A 68 -2.42 9.44 6.47
CA VAL A 68 -3.88 9.28 6.40
C VAL A 68 -4.56 9.98 7.58
N ALA A 69 -4.04 9.83 8.80
CA ALA A 69 -4.56 10.47 10.01
C ALA A 69 -4.56 12.00 9.88
N ALA A 70 -3.43 12.56 9.44
CA ALA A 70 -3.27 13.99 9.21
C ALA A 70 -4.24 14.51 8.13
N ALA A 71 -4.39 13.80 7.02
CA ALA A 71 -5.30 14.18 5.93
C ALA A 71 -6.78 14.06 6.33
N ALA A 72 -7.14 13.01 7.07
CA ALA A 72 -8.50 12.76 7.52
C ALA A 72 -8.93 13.64 8.71
N GLY A 73 -7.97 14.27 9.41
CA GLY A 73 -8.24 15.10 10.59
C GLY A 73 -8.76 14.30 11.78
N ARG A 74 -8.39 13.02 11.89
CA ARG A 74 -8.77 12.12 12.99
C ARG A 74 -7.59 11.30 13.46
N GLU A 75 -7.63 10.88 14.71
CA GLU A 75 -6.66 9.94 15.26
C GLU A 75 -6.83 8.57 14.58
N LEU A 76 -5.73 8.07 14.02
CA LEU A 76 -5.61 6.73 13.45
C LEU A 76 -4.28 6.14 13.90
N VAL A 77 -4.28 4.89 14.36
CA VAL A 77 -3.11 4.28 14.98
C VAL A 77 -2.68 3.04 14.19
N TYR A 78 -1.40 2.96 13.88
CA TYR A 78 -0.80 1.73 13.37
C TYR A 78 -0.36 0.83 14.53
N ARG A 79 -0.83 -0.43 14.54
CA ARG A 79 -0.47 -1.44 15.54
C ARG A 79 0.26 -2.60 14.85
N PRO A 80 1.60 -2.62 14.84
CA PRO A 80 2.34 -3.75 14.28
C PRO A 80 2.15 -5.00 15.13
N VAL A 81 1.96 -6.15 14.47
CA VAL A 81 1.86 -7.46 15.11
C VAL A 81 2.72 -8.50 14.38
N PRO A 82 3.20 -9.56 15.04
CA PRO A 82 3.85 -10.66 14.33
C PRO A 82 2.90 -11.30 13.30
N ALA A 83 3.41 -11.74 12.14
CA ALA A 83 2.59 -12.38 11.10
C ALA A 83 1.75 -13.55 11.64
N ARG A 84 2.32 -14.37 12.53
CA ARG A 84 1.60 -15.46 13.19
C ARG A 84 0.43 -14.98 14.04
N ALA A 85 0.61 -13.91 14.83
CA ALA A 85 -0.46 -13.34 15.64
C ALA A 85 -1.58 -12.74 14.76
N TYR A 86 -1.21 -12.13 13.63
CA TYR A 86 -2.18 -11.68 12.63
C TYR A 86 -2.98 -12.85 12.05
N GLY A 87 -2.31 -13.95 11.70
CA GLY A 87 -2.97 -15.17 11.24
C GLY A 87 -3.93 -15.78 12.27
N GLU A 88 -3.53 -15.82 13.55
CA GLU A 88 -4.37 -16.29 14.65
C GLU A 88 -5.64 -15.42 14.81
N ALA A 89 -5.52 -14.10 14.65
CA ALA A 89 -6.67 -13.20 14.64
C ALA A 89 -7.62 -13.49 13.45
N LEU A 90 -7.09 -13.65 12.24
CA LEU A 90 -7.87 -14.00 11.05
C LEU A 90 -8.62 -15.33 11.20
N ALA A 91 -7.95 -16.34 11.77
CA ALA A 91 -8.59 -17.61 12.10
C ALA A 91 -9.77 -17.43 13.07
N GLY A 92 -9.63 -16.55 14.06
CA GLY A 92 -10.70 -16.16 14.99
C GLY A 92 -11.92 -15.52 14.31
N PHE A 93 -11.71 -14.88 13.15
CA PHE A 93 -12.78 -14.31 12.31
C PHE A 93 -13.36 -15.31 11.29
N GLY A 94 -12.94 -16.59 11.33
CA GLY A 94 -13.46 -17.65 10.46
C GLY A 94 -12.80 -17.74 9.09
N VAL A 95 -11.65 -17.09 8.89
CA VAL A 95 -10.85 -17.27 7.66
C VAL A 95 -10.36 -18.73 7.60
N PRO A 96 -10.50 -19.43 6.45
CA PRO A 96 -10.05 -20.81 6.31
C PRO A 96 -8.57 -20.99 6.63
N ALA A 97 -8.21 -22.10 7.28
CA ALA A 97 -6.84 -22.36 7.74
C ALA A 97 -5.79 -22.29 6.61
N GLU A 98 -6.12 -22.76 5.41
CA GLU A 98 -5.23 -22.68 4.24
C GLU A 98 -4.94 -21.23 3.84
N GLU A 99 -5.96 -20.36 3.89
CA GLU A 99 -5.82 -18.94 3.59
C GLU A 99 -5.04 -18.21 4.68
N VAL A 100 -5.24 -18.58 5.96
CA VAL A 100 -4.44 -18.07 7.09
C VAL A 100 -2.96 -18.39 6.90
N GLU A 101 -2.61 -19.65 6.65
CA GLU A 101 -1.21 -20.06 6.46
C GLU A 101 -0.59 -19.38 5.23
N PHE A 102 -1.36 -19.25 4.15
CA PHE A 102 -0.94 -18.50 2.97
C PHE A 102 -0.60 -17.04 3.32
N LEU A 103 -1.49 -16.34 4.03
CA LEU A 103 -1.27 -14.94 4.41
C LEU A 103 -0.10 -14.76 5.39
N VAL A 104 0.07 -15.68 6.35
CA VAL A 104 1.22 -15.67 7.27
C VAL A 104 2.54 -15.79 6.49
N GLY A 105 2.62 -16.76 5.57
CA GLY A 105 3.81 -16.94 4.74
C GLY A 105 4.04 -15.77 3.76
N LEU A 106 2.97 -15.26 3.17
CA LEU A 106 2.98 -14.14 2.24
C LEU A 106 3.54 -12.88 2.92
N PHE A 107 2.98 -12.46 4.05
CA PHE A 107 3.44 -11.27 4.76
C PHE A 107 4.81 -11.45 5.38
N GLY A 108 5.12 -12.66 5.87
CA GLY A 108 6.47 -12.99 6.36
C GLY A 108 7.56 -12.86 5.30
N THR A 109 7.22 -12.98 4.00
CA THR A 109 8.17 -12.89 2.90
C THR A 109 8.12 -11.55 2.16
N LEU A 110 6.93 -10.99 1.92
CA LEU A 110 6.78 -9.74 1.18
C LEU A 110 7.24 -8.53 1.99
N LEU A 111 7.07 -8.58 3.31
CA LEU A 111 7.39 -7.48 4.22
C LEU A 111 8.69 -7.79 4.97
N ASP A 112 9.67 -8.42 4.32
CA ASP A 112 11.01 -8.67 4.85
C ASP A 112 12.01 -7.55 4.52
N GLY A 113 11.57 -6.51 3.81
CA GLY A 113 12.38 -5.38 3.35
C GLY A 113 13.05 -5.57 1.99
N ARG A 114 12.88 -6.72 1.32
CA ARG A 114 13.42 -6.95 -0.04
C ARG A 114 12.88 -5.96 -1.08
N ASN A 115 11.71 -5.39 -0.83
CA ASN A 115 11.05 -4.42 -1.69
C ASN A 115 11.43 -2.96 -1.37
N ALA A 116 12.26 -2.71 -0.35
CA ALA A 116 12.59 -1.38 0.15
C ALA A 116 13.59 -0.61 -0.75
N HIS A 117 13.24 -0.45 -2.03
CA HIS A 117 14.03 0.31 -3.00
C HIS A 117 13.11 1.15 -3.91
N LEU A 118 13.63 2.29 -4.36
CA LEU A 118 12.95 3.14 -5.32
C LEU A 118 13.35 2.76 -6.74
N SER A 119 12.47 3.02 -7.68
CA SER A 119 12.64 2.79 -9.11
C SER A 119 12.24 4.05 -9.90
N ASP A 120 12.78 4.19 -11.11
CA ASP A 120 12.56 5.35 -11.96
C ASP A 120 11.50 5.12 -13.05
N GLY A 121 10.82 3.96 -13.10
CA GLY A 121 9.97 3.60 -14.24
C GLY A 121 8.85 4.60 -14.52
N VAL A 122 8.24 5.17 -13.49
CA VAL A 122 7.22 6.23 -13.66
C VAL A 122 7.82 7.44 -14.37
N ARG A 123 9.00 7.90 -13.95
CA ARG A 123 9.70 9.04 -14.58
C ARG A 123 10.13 8.72 -16.00
N GLN A 124 10.65 7.52 -16.25
CA GLN A 124 11.15 7.11 -17.56
C GLN A 124 10.04 6.96 -18.60
N VAL A 125 8.86 6.47 -18.17
CA VAL A 125 7.73 6.22 -19.06
C VAL A 125 6.89 7.48 -19.24
N LEU A 126 6.58 8.21 -18.15
CA LEU A 126 5.63 9.33 -18.17
C LEU A 126 6.28 10.71 -18.27
N GLY A 127 7.58 10.84 -18.05
CA GLY A 127 8.28 12.13 -18.07
C GLY A 127 7.95 13.06 -16.89
N ARG A 128 7.29 12.55 -15.85
CA ARG A 128 6.96 13.28 -14.61
C ARG A 128 7.31 12.43 -13.37
N ALA A 129 7.41 13.07 -12.21
CA ALA A 129 7.58 12.35 -10.96
C ALA A 129 6.32 11.48 -10.64
N PRO A 130 6.48 10.36 -9.91
CA PRO A 130 5.36 9.65 -9.32
C PRO A 130 4.63 10.53 -8.30
N ARG A 131 3.32 10.29 -8.15
CA ARG A 131 2.46 10.93 -7.15
C ARG A 131 2.91 10.51 -5.76
N ASP A 132 2.94 11.45 -4.82
CA ASP A 132 3.30 11.15 -3.43
C ASP A 132 2.10 10.58 -2.67
N PHE A 133 2.35 9.69 -1.71
CA PHE A 133 1.32 9.12 -0.86
C PHE A 133 0.51 10.21 -0.12
N ALA A 134 1.16 11.32 0.27
CA ALA A 134 0.50 12.44 0.93
C ALA A 134 -0.50 13.18 0.01
N ASP A 135 -0.29 13.17 -1.31
CA ASP A 135 -1.25 13.72 -2.27
C ASP A 135 -2.48 12.80 -2.33
N PHE A 136 -2.26 11.49 -2.49
CA PHE A 136 -3.33 10.49 -2.46
C PHE A 136 -4.16 10.58 -1.17
N ALA A 137 -3.50 10.65 0.00
CA ALA A 137 -4.16 10.75 1.29
C ALA A 137 -5.07 11.99 1.38
N ARG A 138 -4.60 13.16 0.93
CA ARG A 138 -5.43 14.37 0.91
C ARG A 138 -6.63 14.27 -0.02
N GLU A 139 -6.44 13.72 -1.21
CA GLU A 139 -7.53 13.52 -2.18
C GLU A 139 -8.60 12.55 -1.66
N ALA A 140 -8.18 11.41 -1.10
CA ALA A 140 -9.08 10.42 -0.53
C ALA A 140 -9.83 10.95 0.70
N ALA A 141 -9.17 11.73 1.56
CA ALA A 141 -9.81 12.38 2.70
C ALA A 141 -10.86 13.41 2.25
N ALA A 142 -10.55 14.23 1.24
CA ALA A 142 -11.49 15.19 0.66
C ALA A 142 -12.71 14.50 0.05
N ALA A 143 -12.53 13.31 -0.53
CA ALA A 143 -13.62 12.46 -1.04
C ALA A 143 -14.43 11.76 0.09
N GLY A 144 -14.01 11.88 1.35
CA GLY A 144 -14.72 11.34 2.51
C GLY A 144 -14.48 9.86 2.79
N VAL A 145 -13.42 9.27 2.24
CA VAL A 145 -13.13 7.83 2.35
C VAL A 145 -13.06 7.34 3.80
N TRP A 146 -12.45 8.11 4.70
CA TRP A 146 -12.27 7.75 6.12
C TRP A 146 -13.24 8.43 7.09
N LYS A 147 -14.33 9.03 6.59
CA LYS A 147 -15.40 9.53 7.46
C LYS A 147 -16.12 8.36 8.11
N GLN A 148 -16.44 8.48 9.39
CA GLN A 148 -17.33 7.53 10.06
C GLN A 148 -18.73 7.62 9.45
N PRO A 149 -19.47 6.49 9.38
CA PRO A 149 -20.87 6.47 8.95
C PRO A 149 -21.77 7.40 9.75
#